data_AF-F0S9B6-F1
#
_entry.id   AF-F0S9B6-F1
#
_cell.length_a   1.000
_cell.length_b   1.000
_cell.length_c   1.000
_cell.angle_alpha   90.00
_cell.angle_beta   90.00
_cell.angle_gamma   90.00
#
_symmetry.space_group_name_H-M   'P 1'
#
loop_
_entity.id
_entity.type
_entity.pdbx_description
1 polymer ?
#
loop_
_entity_poly.entity_id
_entity_poly.type
_entity_poly.pdbx_seq_one_letter_code
_entity_poly.pdbx_strand_id
1 'polypeptide(L)'
;MTKYFTLLFIFITYTSYCQTNYKESKIINLTGDTIKGYIDYKNWNNNPEQIRFKATPSSPYEILQPKDIFSFEVEKEKYLSADVDVSYSPSDINRINNNSPKPETRTKTVFLKVLINGEKSLYSFKSSSSEDNFYIKNNDKFELLIYKKYVEAESFQILENQKYRKQIYAYLEHPLSLQAAIEKAQYSPSGLQYIFELYYKQKEKNTAYKSSKDTTKLTFGPTIGGMRRSYNIKDVSYFVPKITPTFGVFLNIAIPRNFYKLNFYNDLLFAYTKYKDEKDLYESGFRTATLIDSYNFKVSSLKLSNSLRYMFHQQEDFGVFIQAGITNSFIVSINNEKTRYTNRYGTITEEKLPAIPNLRNYEQGYIFGIGAKKAHYALDFRFEKTNGISSTYKSNFNSFYILACYSF
;
A
#
# COMPACT_ATOMS: atom_id res chain seq x y z
N MET A 1 15.92 10.95 28.20
CA MET A 1 15.07 10.47 27.07
C MET A 1 15.89 9.85 25.94
N THR A 2 17.05 10.40 25.58
CA THR A 2 17.90 9.92 24.47
C THR A 2 18.33 8.45 24.60
N LYS A 3 18.69 7.98 25.81
CA LYS A 3 19.12 6.58 26.04
C LYS A 3 18.02 5.53 25.79
N TYR A 4 16.76 5.84 26.11
CA TYR A 4 15.63 4.94 25.87
C TYR A 4 15.25 4.86 24.39
N PHE A 5 15.43 5.97 23.65
CA PHE A 5 15.23 6.01 22.20
C PHE A 5 16.26 5.15 21.45
N THR A 6 17.51 5.16 21.91
CA THR A 6 18.57 4.30 21.35
C THR A 6 18.30 2.81 21.60
N LEU A 7 17.82 2.44 22.80
CA LEU A 7 17.48 1.06 23.13
C LEU A 7 16.31 0.52 22.28
N LEU A 8 15.29 1.36 22.07
CA LEU A 8 14.16 1.05 21.20
C LEU A 8 14.61 0.88 19.73
N PHE A 9 15.52 1.73 19.26
CA PHE A 9 16.04 1.66 17.89
C PHE A 9 16.87 0.38 17.65
N ILE A 10 17.65 -0.06 18.63
CA ILE A 10 18.41 -1.33 18.58
C ILE A 10 17.47 -2.55 18.58
N PHE A 11 16.36 -2.49 19.32
CA PHE A 11 15.38 -3.59 19.32
C PHE A 11 14.64 -3.73 17.98
N ILE A 12 14.33 -2.60 17.32
CA ILE A 12 13.66 -2.57 16.00
C ILE A 12 14.59 -3.13 14.90
N THR A 13 15.89 -2.84 14.93
CA THR A 13 16.83 -3.34 13.91
C THR A 13 17.06 -4.85 14.00
N TYR A 14 17.08 -5.44 15.21
CA TYR A 14 17.23 -6.89 15.39
C TYR A 14 16.06 -7.69 14.80
N THR A 15 14.82 -7.20 14.92
CA THR A 15 13.63 -7.89 14.35
C THR A 15 13.53 -7.77 12.82
N SER A 16 14.28 -6.86 12.21
CA SER A 16 14.26 -6.64 10.76
C SER A 16 15.19 -7.62 10.02
N TYR A 17 16.23 -8.15 10.69
CA TYR A 17 17.22 -9.05 10.09
C TYR A 17 16.83 -10.54 10.08
N CYS A 18 15.67 -10.92 10.62
CA CYS A 18 15.23 -12.31 10.70
C CYS A 18 13.77 -12.53 10.23
N GLN A 19 13.31 -11.79 9.23
CA GLN A 19 11.98 -12.02 8.66
C GLN A 19 12.02 -13.11 7.59
N THR A 20 12.27 -14.36 7.99
CA THR A 20 11.99 -15.53 7.12
C THR A 20 10.50 -15.84 7.19
N ASN A 21 9.87 -16.10 6.05
CA ASN A 21 8.43 -16.37 5.95
C ASN A 21 8.20 -17.82 5.51
N TYR A 22 8.55 -18.75 6.40
CA TYR A 22 8.35 -20.18 6.17
C TYR A 22 6.87 -20.53 6.20
N LYS A 23 6.37 -21.00 5.06
CA LYS A 23 4.98 -21.43 4.86
C LYS A 23 4.92 -22.90 4.52
N GLU A 24 3.88 -23.58 5.01
CA GLU A 24 3.64 -24.98 4.66
C GLU A 24 3.61 -25.16 3.14
N SER A 25 4.25 -26.23 2.70
CA SER A 25 4.51 -26.48 1.29
C SER A 25 4.59 -27.96 1.00
N LYS A 26 4.43 -28.29 -0.28
CA LYS A 26 4.70 -29.62 -0.82
C LYS A 26 5.68 -29.48 -1.97
N ILE A 27 6.70 -30.32 -1.99
CA ILE A 27 7.60 -30.47 -3.15
C ILE A 27 7.38 -31.85 -3.76
N ILE A 28 7.51 -31.94 -5.07
CA ILE A 28 7.62 -33.21 -5.79
C ILE A 28 9.05 -33.31 -6.28
N ASN A 29 9.80 -34.30 -5.80
CA ASN A 29 11.18 -34.52 -6.21
C ASN A 29 11.25 -35.12 -7.63
N LEU A 30 12.46 -35.39 -8.13
CA LEU A 30 12.65 -35.97 -9.47
C LEU A 30 12.22 -37.44 -9.59
N THR A 31 12.07 -38.17 -8.48
CA THR A 31 11.54 -39.55 -8.48
C THR A 31 10.00 -39.60 -8.44
N GLY A 32 9.34 -38.45 -8.25
CA GLY A 32 7.89 -38.33 -8.17
C GLY A 32 7.33 -38.38 -6.75
N ASP A 33 8.18 -38.49 -5.72
CA ASP A 33 7.75 -38.51 -4.32
C ASP A 33 7.34 -37.13 -3.84
N THR A 34 6.23 -37.09 -3.09
CA THR A 34 5.74 -35.86 -2.47
C THR A 34 6.33 -35.69 -1.07
N ILE A 35 7.11 -34.63 -0.87
CA ILE A 35 7.72 -34.29 0.42
C ILE A 35 7.01 -33.05 0.97
N LYS A 36 6.50 -33.14 2.21
CA LYS A 36 5.94 -32.00 2.92
C LYS A 36 7.05 -31.26 3.66
N GLY A 37 6.93 -29.94 3.74
CA GLY A 37 7.86 -29.11 4.50
C GLY A 37 7.49 -27.65 4.42
N TYR A 38 8.48 -26.77 4.53
CA TYR A 38 8.29 -25.33 4.60
C TYR A 38 9.17 -24.60 3.61
N ILE A 39 8.58 -23.70 2.83
CA ILE A 39 9.30 -22.83 1.90
C ILE A 39 9.32 -21.41 2.45
N ASP A 40 10.48 -20.74 2.41
CA ASP A 40 10.60 -19.30 2.66
C ASP A 40 9.91 -18.52 1.52
N TYR A 41 8.59 -18.34 1.67
CA TYR A 41 7.74 -17.76 0.65
C TYR A 41 7.86 -16.24 0.66
N LYS A 42 8.14 -15.64 -0.50
CA LYS A 42 8.38 -14.19 -0.62
C LYS A 42 7.29 -13.43 -1.36
N ASN A 43 6.15 -14.05 -1.66
CA ASN A 43 5.09 -13.47 -2.50
C ASN A 43 5.70 -12.91 -3.79
N TRP A 44 6.22 -13.84 -4.58
CA TRP A 44 7.11 -13.55 -5.69
C TRP A 44 6.37 -12.89 -6.86
N ASN A 45 6.79 -11.67 -7.23
CA ASN A 45 6.37 -11.06 -8.51
C ASN A 45 7.10 -11.68 -9.70
N ASN A 46 8.39 -11.99 -9.52
CA ASN A 46 9.21 -12.69 -10.50
C ASN A 46 9.31 -14.14 -10.04
N ASN A 47 9.15 -15.10 -10.94
CA ASN A 47 9.32 -16.51 -10.60
C ASN A 47 10.66 -16.72 -9.87
N PRO A 48 10.68 -17.48 -8.77
CA PRO A 48 11.92 -17.72 -8.05
C PRO A 48 12.92 -18.45 -8.94
N GLU A 49 14.19 -18.06 -8.90
CA GLU A 49 15.27 -18.83 -9.52
C GLU A 49 15.67 -20.03 -8.64
N GLN A 50 15.43 -19.91 -7.34
CA GLN A 50 15.66 -20.93 -6.32
C GLN A 50 14.71 -20.70 -5.14
N ILE A 51 14.43 -21.77 -4.39
CA ILE A 51 13.65 -21.72 -3.16
C ILE A 51 14.48 -22.20 -1.98
N ARG A 52 14.17 -21.72 -0.78
CA ARG A 52 14.74 -22.24 0.48
C ARG A 52 13.70 -23.14 1.12
N PHE A 53 13.99 -24.43 1.20
CA PHE A 53 13.11 -25.44 1.75
C PHE A 53 13.62 -25.95 3.10
N LYS A 54 12.71 -26.33 3.99
CA LYS A 54 12.98 -27.00 5.26
C LYS A 54 12.05 -28.20 5.41
N ALA A 55 12.58 -29.36 5.79
CA ALA A 55 11.77 -30.53 6.09
C ALA A 55 10.91 -30.34 7.35
N THR A 56 11.44 -29.65 8.37
CA THR A 56 10.73 -29.29 9.60
C THR A 56 11.05 -27.84 9.98
N PRO A 57 10.25 -27.16 10.82
CA PRO A 57 10.52 -25.75 11.17
C PRO A 57 11.93 -25.53 11.75
N SER A 58 12.43 -26.53 12.49
CA SER A 58 13.73 -26.50 13.17
C SER A 58 14.90 -27.03 12.33
N SER A 59 14.65 -27.64 11.17
CA SER A 59 15.74 -28.13 10.32
C SER A 59 16.52 -26.97 9.68
N PRO A 60 17.81 -27.16 9.34
CA PRO A 60 18.49 -26.26 8.42
C PRO A 60 17.72 -26.20 7.10
N TYR A 61 17.88 -25.09 6.38
CA TYR A 61 17.29 -24.96 5.05
C TYR A 61 18.21 -25.57 4.00
N GLU A 62 17.62 -26.12 2.95
CA GLU A 62 18.26 -26.47 1.70
C GLU A 62 17.86 -25.49 0.60
N ILE A 63 18.72 -25.32 -0.40
CA ILE A 63 18.44 -24.50 -1.58
C ILE A 63 18.07 -25.45 -2.71
N LEU A 64 16.87 -25.29 -3.26
CA LEU A 64 16.39 -26.08 -4.39
C LEU A 64 16.23 -25.18 -5.63
N GLN A 65 16.79 -25.63 -6.74
CA GLN A 65 16.71 -25.02 -8.06
C GLN A 65 15.77 -25.83 -8.96
N PRO A 66 15.36 -25.30 -10.14
CA PRO A 66 14.49 -26.02 -11.06
C PRO A 66 14.99 -27.42 -11.44
N LYS A 67 16.31 -27.61 -11.54
CA LYS A 67 16.91 -28.91 -11.85
C LYS A 67 16.82 -29.94 -10.71
N ASP A 68 16.54 -29.52 -9.48
CA ASP A 68 16.63 -30.37 -8.29
C ASP A 68 15.27 -31.02 -7.94
N ILE A 69 14.16 -30.44 -8.41
CA ILE A 69 12.79 -30.89 -8.11
C ILE A 69 11.89 -30.77 -9.33
N PHE A 70 10.82 -31.55 -9.37
CA PHE A 70 9.83 -31.48 -10.46
C PHE A 70 8.85 -30.31 -10.29
N SER A 71 8.36 -30.09 -9.07
CA SER A 71 7.41 -29.01 -8.78
C SER A 71 7.36 -28.68 -7.29
N PHE A 72 6.77 -27.54 -6.95
CA PHE A 72 6.41 -27.21 -5.58
C PHE A 72 5.10 -26.44 -5.49
N GLU A 73 4.46 -26.51 -4.33
CA GLU A 73 3.22 -25.81 -3.98
C GLU A 73 3.39 -25.09 -2.64
N VAL A 74 3.01 -23.81 -2.58
CA VAL A 74 3.06 -22.96 -1.37
C VAL A 74 2.02 -21.85 -1.48
N GLU A 75 1.26 -21.57 -0.40
CA GLU A 75 0.29 -20.46 -0.33
C GLU A 75 -0.63 -20.32 -1.58
N LYS A 76 -1.21 -21.46 -2.00
CA LYS A 76 -2.09 -21.58 -3.20
C LYS A 76 -1.40 -21.29 -4.54
N GLU A 77 -0.07 -21.21 -4.56
CA GLU A 77 0.72 -21.12 -5.78
C GLU A 77 1.38 -22.46 -6.08
N LYS A 78 1.42 -22.82 -7.35
CA LYS A 78 2.06 -24.02 -7.87
C LYS A 78 3.08 -23.63 -8.92
N TYR A 79 4.26 -24.23 -8.80
CA TYR A 79 5.38 -24.02 -9.71
C TYR A 79 5.88 -25.36 -10.22
N LEU A 80 6.29 -25.41 -11.48
CA LEU A 80 6.83 -26.60 -12.13
C LEU A 80 8.15 -26.28 -12.81
N SER A 81 9.12 -27.17 -12.69
CA SER A 81 10.41 -27.05 -13.35
C SER A 81 10.28 -27.42 -14.82
N ALA A 82 10.78 -26.56 -15.70
CA ALA A 82 10.74 -26.79 -17.14
C ALA A 82 11.91 -26.14 -17.87
N ASP A 83 12.37 -26.80 -18.93
CA ASP A 83 13.22 -26.19 -19.95
C ASP A 83 12.35 -25.46 -20.95
N VAL A 84 12.50 -24.14 -21.03
CA VAL A 84 11.70 -23.28 -21.89
C VAL A 84 12.54 -22.22 -22.58
N ASP A 85 12.06 -21.76 -23.72
CA ASP A 85 12.55 -20.54 -24.35
C ASP A 85 11.97 -19.32 -23.62
N VAL A 86 12.85 -18.51 -23.05
CA VAL A 86 12.49 -17.25 -22.39
C VAL A 86 12.72 -16.12 -23.37
N SER A 87 11.69 -15.31 -23.64
CA SER A 87 11.84 -14.08 -24.40
C SER A 87 12.33 -12.93 -23.54
N TYR A 88 13.29 -12.19 -24.10
CA TYR A 88 13.84 -10.95 -23.53
C TYR A 88 13.41 -9.71 -24.31
N SER A 89 12.35 -9.82 -25.12
CA SER A 89 11.87 -8.71 -25.95
C SER A 89 11.23 -7.63 -25.07
N PRO A 90 11.68 -6.36 -25.15
CA PRO A 90 11.13 -5.28 -24.35
C PRO A 90 9.71 -4.93 -24.80
N SER A 91 8.82 -4.66 -23.84
CA SER A 91 7.49 -4.11 -24.09
C SER A 91 7.40 -2.59 -23.88
N ASP A 92 8.40 -2.00 -23.21
CA ASP A 92 8.55 -0.56 -23.01
C ASP A 92 9.00 0.10 -24.31
N ILE A 93 8.21 1.06 -24.79
CA ILE A 93 8.42 1.82 -26.02
C ILE A 93 9.83 2.41 -26.08
N ASN A 94 10.35 2.92 -24.96
CA ASN A 94 11.67 3.54 -24.91
C ASN A 94 12.82 2.55 -25.05
N ARG A 95 12.53 1.24 -24.95
CA ARG A 95 13.51 0.15 -25.03
C ARG A 95 13.38 -0.68 -26.31
N ILE A 96 12.35 -0.44 -27.13
CA ILE A 96 12.20 -1.12 -28.41
C ILE A 96 13.18 -0.51 -29.41
N ASN A 97 14.15 -1.31 -29.87
CA ASN A 97 15.22 -0.87 -30.75
C ASN A 97 15.45 -1.80 -31.94
N ASN A 98 14.50 -2.70 -32.22
CA ASN A 98 14.62 -3.74 -33.25
C ASN A 98 13.39 -3.72 -34.17
N ASN A 99 13.61 -3.96 -35.46
CA ASN A 99 12.59 -4.05 -36.51
C ASN A 99 12.08 -5.46 -36.80
N SER A 100 12.64 -6.48 -36.13
CA SER A 100 12.24 -7.87 -36.31
C SER A 100 11.00 -8.22 -35.49
N PRO A 101 9.96 -8.84 -36.08
CA PRO A 101 8.80 -9.34 -35.35
C PRO A 101 9.09 -10.61 -34.54
N LYS A 102 10.27 -11.23 -34.70
CA LYS A 102 10.63 -12.46 -33.98
C LYS A 102 11.17 -12.14 -32.58
N PRO A 103 10.66 -12.79 -31.51
CA PRO A 103 11.21 -12.64 -30.17
C PRO A 103 12.66 -13.13 -30.10
N GLU A 104 13.48 -12.39 -29.36
CA GLU A 104 14.81 -12.85 -28.96
C GLU A 104 14.66 -13.76 -27.75
N THR A 105 14.97 -15.05 -27.93
CA THR A 105 14.78 -16.08 -26.91
C THR A 105 16.09 -16.75 -26.51
N ARG A 106 16.13 -17.26 -25.27
CA ARG A 106 17.19 -18.15 -24.79
C ARG A 106 16.56 -19.28 -23.98
N THR A 107 17.02 -20.51 -24.21
CA THR A 107 16.55 -21.67 -23.45
C THR A 107 17.10 -21.64 -22.03
N LYS A 108 16.24 -21.84 -21.04
CA LYS A 108 16.59 -21.91 -19.61
C LYS A 108 15.72 -22.94 -18.89
N THR A 109 16.29 -23.58 -17.88
CA THR A 109 15.55 -24.37 -16.88
C THR A 109 15.03 -23.42 -15.80
N VAL A 110 13.71 -23.33 -15.64
CA VAL A 110 13.06 -22.35 -14.76
C VAL A 110 11.90 -22.98 -13.98
N PHE A 111 11.50 -22.31 -12.89
CA PHE A 111 10.22 -22.60 -12.23
C PHE A 111 9.09 -21.83 -12.92
N LEU A 112 8.31 -22.49 -13.76
CA LEU A 112 7.08 -21.95 -14.35
C LEU A 112 5.96 -21.89 -13.30
N LYS A 113 5.29 -20.75 -13.17
CA LYS A 113 4.08 -20.62 -12.36
C LYS A 113 2.91 -21.21 -13.13
N VAL A 114 2.14 -22.09 -12.50
CA VAL A 114 0.94 -22.67 -13.08
C VAL A 114 -0.21 -21.68 -12.88
N LEU A 115 -0.79 -21.18 -13.98
CA LEU A 115 -1.94 -20.26 -13.95
C LEU A 115 -3.27 -21.01 -14.03
N ILE A 116 -3.33 -22.03 -14.90
CA ILE A 116 -4.45 -22.95 -15.09
C ILE A 116 -3.88 -24.36 -15.23
N ASN A 117 -4.40 -25.31 -14.43
CA ASN A 117 -4.02 -26.72 -14.50
C ASN A 117 -5.21 -27.58 -14.94
N GLY A 118 -5.06 -28.24 -16.07
CA GLY A 118 -6.04 -29.17 -16.65
C GLY A 118 -5.55 -29.73 -17.99
N GLU A 119 -6.45 -30.34 -18.76
CA GLU A 119 -6.16 -30.89 -20.09
C GLU A 119 -5.46 -29.86 -21.01
N LYS A 120 -5.97 -28.63 -21.01
CA LYS A 120 -5.34 -27.44 -21.59
C LYS A 120 -4.82 -26.56 -20.46
N SER A 121 -3.51 -26.50 -20.30
CA SER A 121 -2.86 -25.79 -19.19
C SER A 121 -2.20 -24.49 -19.66
N LEU A 122 -2.14 -23.51 -18.76
CA LEU A 122 -1.51 -22.21 -18.99
C LEU A 122 -0.48 -21.96 -17.89
N TYR A 123 0.71 -21.54 -18.28
CA TYR A 123 1.84 -21.28 -17.39
C TYR A 123 2.41 -19.90 -17.64
N SER A 124 3.14 -19.36 -16.67
CA SER A 124 3.85 -18.08 -16.81
C SER A 124 5.24 -18.09 -16.19
N PHE A 125 6.14 -17.33 -16.80
CA PHE A 125 7.46 -17.02 -16.28
C PHE A 125 7.74 -15.52 -16.39
N LYS A 126 8.24 -14.93 -15.30
CA LYS A 126 8.74 -13.56 -15.26
C LYS A 126 10.06 -13.54 -14.47
N SER A 127 11.03 -12.77 -14.92
CA SER A 127 12.29 -12.55 -14.19
C SER A 127 12.58 -11.06 -14.04
N SER A 128 13.67 -10.69 -13.36
CA SER A 128 14.13 -9.29 -13.31
C SER A 128 14.57 -8.75 -14.68
N SER A 129 14.89 -9.66 -15.61
CA SER A 129 15.46 -9.35 -16.92
C SER A 129 14.51 -9.63 -18.07
N SER A 130 13.37 -10.27 -17.82
CA SER A 130 12.37 -10.62 -18.82
C SER A 130 10.98 -10.19 -18.37
N GLU A 131 10.19 -9.68 -19.31
CA GLU A 131 8.78 -9.41 -19.09
C GLU A 131 7.98 -10.72 -18.93
N ASP A 132 6.65 -10.62 -18.83
CA ASP A 132 5.79 -11.80 -18.71
C ASP A 132 5.91 -12.69 -19.96
N ASN A 133 6.31 -13.94 -19.76
CA ASN A 133 6.30 -14.98 -20.77
C ASN A 133 5.19 -15.98 -20.42
N PHE A 134 4.35 -16.34 -21.38
CA PHE A 134 3.30 -17.33 -21.17
C PHE A 134 3.54 -18.58 -22.01
N TYR A 135 3.14 -19.72 -21.47
CA TYR A 135 3.35 -21.00 -22.12
C TYR A 135 2.08 -21.83 -22.11
N ILE A 136 1.87 -22.54 -23.21
CA ILE A 136 0.95 -23.68 -23.30
C ILE A 136 1.77 -24.96 -23.32
N LYS A 137 1.17 -26.08 -22.92
CA LYS A 137 1.84 -27.38 -22.96
C LYS A 137 1.19 -28.25 -24.01
N ASN A 138 1.95 -28.57 -25.06
CA ASN A 138 1.57 -29.49 -26.13
C ASN A 138 2.34 -30.79 -25.93
N ASN A 139 1.63 -31.88 -25.61
CA ASN A 139 2.22 -33.14 -25.15
C ASN A 139 3.13 -32.89 -23.94
N ASP A 140 4.44 -33.07 -24.09
CA ASP A 140 5.45 -32.84 -23.06
C ASP A 140 6.34 -31.62 -23.29
N LYS A 141 6.02 -30.78 -24.29
CA LYS A 141 6.79 -29.58 -24.59
C LYS A 141 6.03 -28.32 -24.22
N PHE A 142 6.73 -27.42 -23.55
CA PHE A 142 6.25 -26.06 -23.30
C PHE A 142 6.50 -25.20 -24.54
N GLU A 143 5.44 -24.59 -25.05
CA GLU A 143 5.50 -23.70 -26.19
C GLU A 143 5.27 -22.27 -25.72
N LEU A 144 6.23 -21.38 -26.04
CA LEU A 144 6.12 -19.96 -25.77
C LEU A 144 4.99 -19.34 -26.61
N LEU A 145 4.08 -18.64 -25.96
CA LEU A 145 3.09 -17.80 -26.60
C LEU A 145 3.76 -16.52 -27.10
N ILE A 146 3.76 -16.31 -28.42
CA ILE A 146 4.57 -15.27 -29.04
C ILE A 146 3.86 -13.93 -29.00
N TYR A 147 4.46 -13.00 -28.27
CA TYR A 147 4.12 -11.58 -28.28
C TYR A 147 5.39 -10.73 -28.35
N LYS A 148 5.43 -9.76 -29.27
CA LYS A 148 6.54 -8.80 -29.37
C LYS A 148 6.05 -7.48 -29.95
N LYS A 149 6.51 -6.37 -29.37
CA LYS A 149 6.44 -5.05 -30.00
C LYS A 149 7.74 -4.78 -30.76
N TYR A 150 7.65 -4.20 -31.95
CA TYR A 150 8.80 -3.89 -32.81
C TYR A 150 8.55 -2.60 -33.60
N VAL A 151 9.62 -1.96 -34.07
CA VAL A 151 9.52 -0.72 -34.86
C VAL A 151 9.56 -1.07 -36.34
N GLU A 152 8.58 -0.61 -37.10
CA GLU A 152 8.61 -0.75 -38.56
C GLU A 152 9.70 0.15 -39.15
N ALA A 153 10.51 -0.41 -40.05
CA ALA A 153 11.70 0.27 -40.57
C ALA A 153 11.39 1.53 -41.41
N GLU A 154 10.23 1.55 -42.08
CA GLU A 154 9.86 2.65 -43.00
C GLU A 154 9.07 3.76 -42.29
N SER A 155 8.05 3.38 -41.53
CA SER A 155 7.12 4.33 -40.91
C SER A 155 7.53 4.76 -39.50
N PHE A 156 8.51 4.07 -38.88
CA PHE A 156 8.86 4.18 -37.46
C PHE A 156 7.68 3.93 -36.51
N GLN A 157 6.60 3.32 -36.99
CA GLN A 157 5.47 2.96 -36.15
C GLN A 157 5.77 1.73 -35.31
N ILE A 158 5.13 1.66 -34.15
CA ILE A 158 5.21 0.49 -33.28
C ILE A 158 4.14 -0.51 -33.71
N LEU A 159 4.60 -1.68 -34.13
CA LEU A 159 3.74 -2.80 -34.51
C LEU A 159 3.82 -3.91 -33.45
N GLU A 160 2.80 -4.78 -33.46
CA GLU A 160 2.71 -5.89 -32.52
C GLU A 160 2.61 -7.23 -33.26
N ASN A 161 3.54 -8.14 -32.97
CA ASN A 161 3.37 -9.55 -33.29
C ASN A 161 2.49 -10.19 -32.21
N GLN A 162 1.21 -10.41 -32.51
CA GLN A 162 0.22 -11.00 -31.60
C GLN A 162 -0.04 -12.50 -31.88
N LYS A 163 0.98 -13.25 -32.33
CA LYS A 163 0.85 -14.65 -32.73
C LYS A 163 0.27 -15.55 -31.63
N TYR A 164 0.44 -15.21 -30.35
CA TYR A 164 -0.18 -15.92 -29.23
C TYR A 164 -1.69 -16.14 -29.39
N ARG A 165 -2.42 -15.22 -30.03
CA ARG A 165 -3.88 -15.36 -30.25
C ARG A 165 -4.19 -16.56 -31.12
N LYS A 166 -3.44 -16.72 -32.21
CA LYS A 166 -3.55 -17.87 -33.12
C LYS A 166 -3.10 -19.17 -32.44
N GLN A 167 -2.03 -19.11 -31.64
CA GLN A 167 -1.55 -20.26 -30.87
C GLN A 167 -2.60 -20.75 -29.86
N ILE A 168 -3.21 -19.84 -29.10
CA ILE A 168 -4.28 -20.17 -28.14
C ILE A 168 -5.51 -20.72 -28.88
N TYR A 169 -5.94 -20.08 -29.96
CA TYR A 169 -7.09 -20.54 -30.73
C TYR A 169 -6.91 -21.98 -31.25
N ALA A 170 -5.73 -22.31 -31.76
CA ALA A 170 -5.38 -23.66 -32.18
C ALA A 170 -5.26 -24.64 -31.00
N TYR A 171 -4.59 -24.23 -29.92
CA TYR A 171 -4.41 -25.04 -28.72
C TYR A 171 -5.73 -25.50 -28.09
N LEU A 172 -6.72 -24.60 -28.09
CA LEU A 172 -8.06 -24.84 -27.58
C LEU A 172 -8.99 -25.54 -28.58
N GLU A 173 -8.47 -25.99 -29.73
CA GLU A 173 -9.22 -26.74 -30.78
C GLU A 173 -10.29 -25.90 -31.51
N HIS A 174 -9.97 -24.63 -31.80
CA HIS A 174 -10.78 -23.74 -32.64
C HIS A 174 -12.25 -23.53 -32.23
N PRO A 175 -12.56 -23.21 -30.95
CA PRO A 175 -13.93 -22.98 -30.52
C PRO A 175 -14.43 -21.61 -31.03
N LEU A 176 -15.40 -21.63 -31.97
CA LEU A 176 -16.01 -20.42 -32.55
C LEU A 176 -16.54 -19.45 -31.49
N SER A 177 -17.08 -19.99 -30.39
CA SER A 177 -17.60 -19.24 -29.24
C SER A 177 -16.55 -18.37 -28.53
N LEU A 178 -15.26 -18.68 -28.65
CA LEU A 178 -14.17 -17.94 -27.97
C LEU A 178 -13.43 -16.98 -28.90
N GLN A 179 -13.71 -16.97 -30.20
CA GLN A 179 -12.95 -16.18 -31.17
C GLN A 179 -12.90 -14.69 -30.79
N ALA A 180 -14.07 -14.09 -30.54
CA ALA A 180 -14.16 -12.68 -30.15
C ALA A 180 -13.47 -12.37 -28.81
N ALA A 181 -13.46 -13.33 -27.87
CA ALA A 181 -12.76 -13.17 -26.60
C ALA A 181 -11.24 -13.21 -26.81
N ILE A 182 -10.74 -14.15 -27.63
CA ILE A 182 -9.31 -14.30 -27.95
C ILE A 182 -8.78 -13.08 -28.71
N GLU A 183 -9.55 -12.54 -29.66
CA GLU A 183 -9.18 -11.33 -30.41
C GLU A 183 -9.08 -10.09 -29.53
N LYS A 184 -9.82 -10.04 -28.42
CA LYS A 184 -9.78 -8.92 -27.46
C LYS A 184 -8.82 -9.18 -26.30
N ALA A 185 -8.37 -10.42 -26.12
CA ALA A 185 -7.46 -10.78 -25.03
C ALA A 185 -6.18 -9.96 -25.13
N GLN A 186 -5.73 -9.46 -23.98
CA GLN A 186 -4.42 -8.87 -23.82
C GLN A 186 -3.41 -9.96 -23.46
N TYR A 187 -2.15 -9.75 -23.84
CA TYR A 187 -1.03 -10.61 -23.45
C TYR A 187 -0.64 -10.33 -21.98
N SER A 188 -1.52 -10.72 -21.06
CA SER A 188 -1.39 -10.52 -19.62
C SER A 188 -1.97 -11.71 -18.85
N PRO A 189 -1.60 -11.94 -17.57
CA PRO A 189 -2.08 -13.11 -16.84
C PRO A 189 -3.61 -13.16 -16.79
N SER A 190 -4.25 -12.03 -16.47
CA SER A 190 -5.72 -11.94 -16.41
C SER A 190 -6.39 -12.10 -17.77
N GLY A 191 -5.82 -11.54 -18.83
CA GLY A 191 -6.38 -11.63 -20.18
C GLY A 191 -6.37 -13.07 -20.67
N LEU A 192 -5.25 -13.77 -20.50
CA LEU A 192 -5.10 -15.15 -20.97
C LEU A 192 -5.84 -16.15 -20.08
N GLN A 193 -5.80 -16.00 -18.74
CA GLN A 193 -6.57 -16.86 -17.83
C GLN A 193 -8.08 -16.79 -18.12
N TYR A 194 -8.61 -15.60 -18.42
CA TYR A 194 -10.02 -15.43 -18.76
C TYR A 194 -10.46 -16.30 -19.96
N ILE A 195 -9.62 -16.42 -20.99
CA ILE A 195 -9.92 -17.27 -22.15
C ILE A 195 -10.03 -18.74 -21.76
N PHE A 196 -9.09 -19.22 -20.95
CA PHE A 196 -9.08 -20.61 -20.48
C PHE A 196 -10.28 -20.87 -19.56
N GLU A 197 -10.66 -19.90 -18.72
CA GLU A 197 -11.85 -19.99 -17.88
C GLU A 197 -13.13 -20.13 -18.70
N LEU A 198 -13.28 -19.35 -19.78
CA LEU A 198 -14.41 -19.48 -20.69
C LEU A 198 -14.42 -20.86 -21.38
N TYR A 199 -13.26 -21.37 -21.79
CA TYR A 199 -13.12 -22.70 -22.39
C TYR A 199 -13.61 -23.81 -21.46
N TYR A 200 -13.12 -23.83 -20.21
CA TYR A 200 -13.49 -24.86 -19.24
C TYR A 200 -14.97 -24.75 -18.81
N LYS A 201 -15.50 -23.53 -18.71
CA LYS A 201 -16.92 -23.30 -18.45
C LYS A 201 -17.80 -23.90 -19.55
N GLN A 202 -17.39 -23.84 -20.82
CA GLN A 202 -18.14 -24.41 -21.94
C GLN A 202 -18.07 -25.94 -22.00
N LYS A 203 -16.95 -26.54 -21.60
CA LYS A 203 -16.81 -28.01 -21.59
C LYS A 203 -17.42 -28.68 -20.35
N GLU A 204 -18.08 -27.92 -19.46
CA GLU A 204 -18.57 -28.40 -18.15
C GLU A 204 -17.49 -29.13 -17.32
N LYS A 205 -16.22 -28.85 -17.59
CA LYS A 205 -15.08 -29.46 -16.91
C LYS A 205 -14.58 -28.53 -15.82
N ASN A 206 -14.47 -29.04 -14.60
CA ASN A 206 -13.76 -28.33 -13.53
C ASN A 206 -12.25 -28.39 -13.80
N THR A 207 -11.56 -27.26 -13.62
CA THR A 207 -10.10 -27.24 -13.60
C THR A 207 -9.60 -27.80 -12.27
N ALA A 208 -8.55 -28.62 -12.31
CA ALA A 208 -8.01 -29.25 -11.10
C ALA A 208 -7.30 -28.22 -10.19
N TYR A 209 -6.77 -27.14 -10.78
CA TYR A 209 -6.15 -26.06 -10.02
C TYR A 209 -6.21 -24.73 -10.81
N LYS A 210 -6.51 -23.65 -10.09
CA LYS A 210 -6.53 -22.27 -10.58
C LYS A 210 -5.70 -21.42 -9.62
N SER A 211 -4.70 -20.70 -10.13
CA SER A 211 -3.97 -19.74 -9.31
C SER A 211 -4.95 -18.67 -8.80
N SER A 212 -5.00 -18.46 -7.48
CA SER A 212 -5.81 -17.38 -6.92
C SER A 212 -5.25 -16.02 -7.36
N LYS A 213 -6.12 -15.12 -7.80
CA LYS A 213 -5.74 -13.74 -8.09
C LYS A 213 -5.51 -13.02 -6.76
N ASP A 214 -4.34 -12.45 -6.59
CA ASP A 214 -4.04 -11.50 -5.53
C ASP A 214 -4.97 -10.28 -5.68
N THR A 215 -5.97 -10.18 -4.82
CA THR A 215 -6.92 -9.06 -4.82
C THR A 215 -6.53 -8.03 -3.78
N THR A 216 -6.76 -6.76 -4.13
CA THR A 216 -6.71 -5.65 -3.18
C THR A 216 -7.72 -5.89 -2.07
N LYS A 217 -7.26 -5.82 -0.82
CA LYS A 217 -8.15 -5.91 0.34
C LYS A 217 -8.59 -4.52 0.75
N LEU A 218 -9.90 -4.32 0.81
CA LEU A 218 -10.51 -3.10 1.31
C LEU A 218 -10.99 -3.33 2.73
N THR A 219 -10.70 -2.38 3.62
CA THR A 219 -11.14 -2.41 5.01
C THR A 219 -11.59 -1.00 5.37
N PHE A 220 -12.73 -0.88 6.05
CA PHE A 220 -13.27 0.42 6.45
C PHE A 220 -13.89 0.31 7.83
N GLY A 221 -14.15 1.45 8.46
CA GLY A 221 -14.88 1.48 9.71
C GLY A 221 -14.69 2.77 10.51
N PRO A 222 -15.23 2.82 11.73
CA PRO A 222 -15.18 4.01 12.56
C PRO A 222 -13.80 4.21 13.19
N THR A 223 -13.50 5.48 13.45
CA THR A 223 -12.35 5.95 14.24
C THR A 223 -12.85 6.85 15.36
N ILE A 224 -12.35 6.66 16.57
CA ILE A 224 -12.61 7.53 17.72
C ILE A 224 -11.29 7.85 18.42
N GLY A 225 -11.20 8.96 19.13
CA GLY A 225 -9.98 9.24 19.87
C GLY A 225 -9.90 10.61 20.52
N GLY A 226 -8.70 10.93 20.98
CA GLY A 226 -8.36 12.22 21.56
C GLY A 226 -7.33 12.95 20.70
N MET A 227 -7.51 14.26 20.53
CA MET A 227 -6.57 15.16 19.87
C MET A 227 -6.08 16.20 20.88
N ARG A 228 -4.77 16.38 20.98
CA ARG A 228 -4.14 17.51 21.67
C ARG A 228 -3.54 18.43 20.63
N ARG A 229 -4.16 19.57 20.39
CA ARG A 229 -3.68 20.58 19.45
C ARG A 229 -2.98 21.72 20.20
N SER A 230 -1.76 22.02 19.80
CA SER A 230 -0.95 23.13 20.30
C SER A 230 -0.69 24.15 19.19
N TYR A 231 -0.54 25.40 19.60
CA TYR A 231 -0.39 26.53 18.70
C TYR A 231 0.88 27.29 19.05
N ASN A 232 1.65 27.67 18.02
CA ASN A 232 2.89 28.41 18.21
C ASN A 232 2.82 29.71 17.39
N ILE A 233 2.44 30.80 18.04
CA ILE A 233 2.62 32.17 17.54
C ILE A 233 3.83 32.76 18.24
N LYS A 234 4.78 33.31 17.47
CA LYS A 234 5.78 34.23 18.02
C LYS A 234 5.05 35.51 18.44
N ASP A 235 5.18 35.90 19.71
CA ASP A 235 4.63 37.12 20.37
C ASP A 235 3.24 37.03 21.03
N VAL A 236 2.53 35.89 20.94
CA VAL A 236 1.25 35.70 21.65
C VAL A 236 1.28 34.36 22.37
N SER A 237 1.55 34.41 23.68
CA SER A 237 1.37 33.40 24.75
C SER A 237 1.56 31.90 24.43
N TYR A 238 2.13 31.16 25.37
CA TYR A 238 2.12 29.68 25.32
C TYR A 238 0.73 29.15 25.69
N PHE A 239 -0.11 28.89 24.68
CA PHE A 239 -1.42 28.25 24.83
C PHE A 239 -1.27 26.88 25.53
N VAL A 240 -1.98 26.64 26.65
CA VAL A 240 -1.98 25.32 27.31
C VAL A 240 -2.90 24.35 26.54
N PRO A 241 -2.36 23.32 25.86
CA PRO A 241 -3.15 22.50 24.97
C PRO A 241 -3.93 21.42 25.74
N LYS A 242 -5.28 21.46 25.66
CA LYS A 242 -6.19 20.44 26.20
C LYS A 242 -6.47 19.33 25.19
N ILE A 243 -6.77 18.13 25.69
CA ILE A 243 -7.22 17.00 24.87
C ILE A 243 -8.71 17.20 24.55
N THR A 244 -9.08 17.09 23.28
CA THR A 244 -10.46 17.14 22.79
C THR A 244 -10.84 15.84 22.10
N PRO A 245 -12.10 15.41 22.15
CA PRO A 245 -12.55 14.23 21.42
C PRO A 245 -12.53 14.48 19.91
N THR A 246 -12.23 13.42 19.16
CA THR A 246 -12.29 13.36 17.70
C THR A 246 -12.92 12.04 17.28
N PHE A 247 -13.64 12.03 16.17
CA PHE A 247 -14.28 10.83 15.64
C PHE A 247 -14.40 10.93 14.12
N GLY A 248 -14.58 9.80 13.45
CA GLY A 248 -14.70 9.78 12.00
C GLY A 248 -14.72 8.36 11.43
N VAL A 249 -14.36 8.25 10.16
CA VAL A 249 -14.34 6.98 9.42
C VAL A 249 -13.04 6.86 8.63
N PHE A 250 -12.62 5.62 8.36
CA PHE A 250 -11.46 5.34 7.54
C PHE A 250 -11.77 4.38 6.40
N LEU A 251 -10.95 4.44 5.36
CA LEU A 251 -10.84 3.50 4.26
C LEU A 251 -9.37 3.12 4.08
N ASN A 252 -9.07 1.84 4.26
CA ASN A 252 -7.75 1.25 4.08
C ASN A 252 -7.75 0.35 2.84
N ILE A 253 -6.83 0.63 1.92
CA ILE A 253 -6.62 -0.12 0.69
C ILE A 253 -5.28 -0.85 0.80
N ALA A 254 -5.31 -2.15 1.09
CA ALA A 254 -4.11 -2.96 1.23
C ALA A 254 -3.68 -3.57 -0.10
N ILE A 255 -2.45 -3.24 -0.53
CA ILE A 255 -1.88 -3.67 -1.80
C ILE A 255 -1.41 -5.12 -1.63
N PRO A 256 -1.86 -6.07 -2.45
CA PRO A 256 -1.62 -7.51 -2.20
C PRO A 256 -0.15 -7.91 -2.18
N ARG A 257 0.65 -7.26 -3.03
CA ARG A 257 2.08 -7.54 -3.14
C ARG A 257 2.82 -7.24 -1.84
N ASN A 258 3.91 -7.97 -1.60
CA ASN A 258 4.67 -7.88 -0.37
C ASN A 258 3.80 -8.14 0.88
N PHE A 259 2.96 -9.18 0.81
CA PHE A 259 2.12 -9.67 1.93
C PHE A 259 1.17 -8.62 2.52
N TYR A 260 0.58 -7.76 1.69
CA TYR A 260 -0.31 -6.71 2.19
C TYR A 260 0.37 -5.73 3.16
N LYS A 261 1.71 -5.60 3.09
CA LYS A 261 2.45 -4.70 3.98
C LYS A 261 2.29 -3.23 3.61
N LEU A 262 1.96 -2.90 2.36
CA LEU A 262 1.79 -1.52 1.92
C LEU A 262 0.31 -1.20 1.74
N ASN A 263 -0.16 -0.17 2.45
CA ASN A 263 -1.54 0.24 2.42
C ASN A 263 -1.66 1.73 2.08
N PHE A 264 -2.68 2.08 1.29
CA PHE A 264 -3.14 3.44 1.16
C PHE A 264 -4.28 3.68 2.16
N TYR A 265 -4.00 4.43 3.21
CA TYR A 265 -4.90 4.66 4.35
C TYR A 265 -5.48 6.07 4.29
N ASN A 266 -6.80 6.15 4.27
CA ASN A 266 -7.54 7.40 4.16
C ASN A 266 -8.47 7.52 5.35
N ASP A 267 -8.58 8.70 5.95
CA ASP A 267 -9.61 8.95 6.95
C ASP A 267 -10.20 10.35 6.88
N LEU A 268 -11.47 10.42 7.28
CA LEU A 268 -12.22 11.66 7.44
C LEU A 268 -12.56 11.80 8.92
N LEU A 269 -11.95 12.76 9.60
CA LEU A 269 -12.13 13.02 11.03
C LEU A 269 -12.83 14.35 11.28
N PHE A 270 -13.80 14.36 12.19
CA PHE A 270 -14.30 15.56 12.82
C PHE A 270 -13.40 15.92 14.00
N ALA A 271 -12.74 17.06 13.93
CA ALA A 271 -11.83 17.56 14.96
C ALA A 271 -12.37 18.84 15.58
N TYR A 272 -12.47 18.85 16.91
CA TYR A 272 -12.88 20.00 17.70
C TYR A 272 -11.70 20.57 18.50
N THR A 273 -11.55 21.88 18.53
CA THR A 273 -10.57 22.60 19.35
C THR A 273 -11.28 23.70 20.13
N LYS A 274 -11.03 23.78 21.43
CA LYS A 274 -11.52 24.86 22.29
C LYS A 274 -10.37 25.40 23.12
N TYR A 275 -10.24 26.72 23.10
CA TYR A 275 -9.31 27.47 23.91
C TYR A 275 -10.05 28.62 24.60
N LYS A 276 -9.78 28.77 25.90
CA LYS A 276 -10.23 29.88 26.73
C LYS A 276 -9.11 30.24 27.70
N ASP A 277 -8.73 31.51 27.76
CA ASP A 277 -7.62 31.98 28.60
C ASP A 277 -7.72 33.48 28.85
N GLU A 278 -7.10 33.96 29.92
CA GLU A 278 -7.07 35.37 30.31
C GLU A 278 -5.63 35.77 30.63
N LYS A 279 -5.19 36.92 30.11
CA LYS A 279 -3.83 37.40 30.29
C LYS A 279 -3.81 38.84 30.78
N ASP A 280 -3.15 39.04 31.91
CA ASP A 280 -2.83 40.36 32.43
C ASP A 280 -1.57 40.92 31.74
N LEU A 281 -1.67 42.16 31.27
CA LEU A 281 -0.61 42.94 30.67
C LEU A 281 -0.48 44.24 31.46
N TYR A 282 0.73 44.52 31.95
CA TYR A 282 1.06 45.78 32.63
C TYR A 282 1.83 46.68 31.66
N GLU A 283 1.31 47.88 31.39
CA GLU A 283 2.09 48.92 30.71
C GLU A 283 3.00 49.63 31.74
N SER A 284 4.32 49.57 31.55
CA SER A 284 5.26 50.33 32.38
C SER A 284 5.38 51.78 31.87
N GLY A 285 4.90 52.73 32.66
CA GLY A 285 5.02 54.18 32.43
C GLY A 285 4.33 54.97 33.54
N PHE A 286 4.54 56.31 33.60
CA PHE A 286 4.09 57.25 34.66
C PHE A 286 2.56 57.27 34.96
N ARG A 287 1.76 56.42 34.31
CA ARG A 287 0.30 56.32 34.42
C ARG A 287 -0.08 54.83 34.28
N THR A 288 -0.37 54.14 35.38
CA THR A 288 -0.61 52.69 35.40
C THR A 288 -1.96 52.36 34.75
N ALA A 289 -1.94 51.81 33.52
CA ALA A 289 -3.10 51.15 32.92
C ALA A 289 -2.94 49.63 33.10
N THR A 290 -4.01 48.96 33.53
CA THR A 290 -4.06 47.48 33.53
C THR A 290 -4.83 47.02 32.31
N LEU A 291 -4.24 46.13 31.53
CA LEU A 291 -4.82 45.55 30.32
C LEU A 291 -5.06 44.06 30.57
N ILE A 292 -6.29 43.59 30.36
CA ILE A 292 -6.63 42.17 30.47
C ILE A 292 -7.19 41.71 29.12
N ASP A 293 -6.50 40.78 28.46
CA ASP A 293 -6.98 40.15 27.23
C ASP A 293 -7.61 38.78 27.57
N SER A 294 -8.91 38.64 27.34
CA SER A 294 -9.66 37.38 27.45
C SER A 294 -9.89 36.79 26.06
N TYR A 295 -9.52 35.53 25.87
CA TYR A 295 -9.61 34.82 24.59
C TYR A 295 -10.68 33.72 24.67
N ASN A 296 -11.56 33.65 23.69
CA ASN A 296 -12.53 32.58 23.48
C ASN A 296 -12.47 32.10 22.03
N PHE A 297 -11.73 31.01 21.81
CA PHE A 297 -11.46 30.48 20.49
C PHE A 297 -11.97 29.04 20.38
N LYS A 298 -12.89 28.77 19.46
CA LYS A 298 -13.44 27.43 19.20
C LYS A 298 -13.40 27.16 17.71
N VAL A 299 -12.94 25.97 17.32
CA VAL A 299 -12.89 25.54 15.92
C VAL A 299 -13.39 24.11 15.81
N SER A 300 -14.33 23.89 14.92
CA SER A 300 -14.73 22.58 14.44
C SER A 300 -14.28 22.45 12.99
N SER A 301 -13.66 21.33 12.66
CA SER A 301 -13.13 21.07 11.31
C SER A 301 -13.37 19.64 10.86
N LEU A 302 -13.58 19.46 9.56
CA LEU A 302 -13.51 18.17 8.89
C LEU A 302 -12.11 18.00 8.30
N LYS A 303 -11.44 16.91 8.64
CA LYS A 303 -10.07 16.61 8.25
C LYS A 303 -10.03 15.36 7.39
N LEU A 304 -9.60 15.52 6.14
CA LEU A 304 -9.30 14.41 5.24
C LEU A 304 -7.80 14.16 5.23
N SER A 305 -7.38 12.99 5.69
CA SER A 305 -6.00 12.54 5.65
C SER A 305 -5.82 11.45 4.61
N ASN A 306 -4.72 11.51 3.88
CA ASN A 306 -4.29 10.46 2.94
C ASN A 306 -2.87 10.06 3.31
N SER A 307 -2.65 8.79 3.63
CA SER A 307 -1.37 8.28 4.13
C SER A 307 -0.93 7.02 3.40
N LEU A 308 0.39 6.92 3.21
CA LEU A 308 1.02 5.64 2.94
C LEU A 308 1.34 4.97 4.28
N ARG A 309 0.80 3.78 4.51
CA ARG A 309 1.00 2.99 5.72
C ARG A 309 1.81 1.74 5.38
N TYR A 310 2.89 1.51 6.10
CA TYR A 310 3.75 0.33 5.97
C TYR A 310 3.66 -0.53 7.23
N MET A 311 3.28 -1.80 7.06
CA MET A 311 3.24 -2.82 8.09
C MET A 311 4.64 -3.44 8.21
N PHE A 312 5.42 -3.03 9.20
CA PHE A 312 6.76 -3.59 9.42
C PHE A 312 6.73 -4.98 10.05
N HIS A 313 5.63 -5.30 10.73
CA HIS A 313 5.30 -6.63 11.20
C HIS A 313 3.83 -6.92 10.91
N GLN A 314 3.55 -8.09 10.33
CA GLN A 314 2.20 -8.55 10.05
C GLN A 314 2.15 -10.07 10.14
N GLN A 315 1.45 -10.53 11.16
CA GLN A 315 0.97 -11.89 11.33
C GLN A 315 -0.55 -11.87 11.27
N GLU A 316 -1.20 -13.05 11.20
CA GLU A 316 -2.62 -13.20 10.87
C GLU A 316 -3.52 -12.16 11.56
N ASP A 317 -3.44 -12.07 12.90
CA ASP A 317 -4.24 -11.11 13.65
C ASP A 317 -3.47 -9.90 14.16
N PHE A 318 -2.14 -9.96 14.27
CA PHE A 318 -1.35 -8.88 14.86
C PHE A 318 -0.49 -8.18 13.81
N GLY A 319 -0.52 -6.85 13.81
CA GLY A 319 0.38 -6.09 12.97
C GLY A 319 0.78 -4.78 13.58
N VAL A 320 1.97 -4.31 13.24
CA VAL A 320 2.48 -3.02 13.68
C VAL A 320 2.87 -2.22 12.45
N PHE A 321 2.50 -0.95 12.45
CA PHE A 321 2.60 -0.10 11.27
C PHE A 321 3.18 1.26 11.60
N ILE A 322 3.82 1.84 10.59
CA ILE A 322 4.15 3.26 10.52
C ILE A 322 3.40 3.87 9.34
N GLN A 323 3.12 5.16 9.39
CA GLN A 323 2.49 5.87 8.30
C GLN A 323 2.99 7.30 8.17
N ALA A 324 2.97 7.80 6.95
CA ALA A 324 3.23 9.20 6.63
C ALA A 324 2.26 9.67 5.54
N GLY A 325 1.84 10.92 5.59
CA GLY A 325 0.82 11.41 4.70
C GLY A 325 0.59 12.91 4.75
N ILE A 326 -0.45 13.33 4.04
CA ILE A 326 -0.92 14.71 3.97
C ILE A 326 -2.29 14.83 4.64
N THR A 327 -2.55 15.99 5.23
CA THR A 327 -3.87 16.34 5.79
C THR A 327 -4.43 17.59 5.13
N ASN A 328 -5.74 17.57 4.95
CA ASN A 328 -6.54 18.67 4.42
C ASN A 328 -7.67 18.92 5.42
N SER A 329 -7.66 20.07 6.08
CA SER A 329 -8.60 20.43 7.14
C SER A 329 -9.46 21.59 6.70
N PHE A 330 -10.78 21.40 6.67
CA PHE A 330 -11.75 22.43 6.36
C PHE A 330 -12.50 22.83 7.62
N ILE A 331 -12.48 24.12 7.94
CA ILE A 331 -13.22 24.66 9.09
C ILE A 331 -14.71 24.66 8.75
N VAL A 332 -15.51 24.02 9.60
CA VAL A 332 -16.97 23.99 9.47
C VAL A 332 -17.66 24.95 10.44
N SER A 333 -17.02 25.27 11.56
CA SER A 333 -17.52 26.25 12.52
C SER A 333 -16.36 26.88 13.28
N ILE A 334 -16.44 28.20 13.51
CA ILE A 334 -15.43 28.95 14.22
C ILE A 334 -16.08 30.01 15.12
N ASN A 335 -15.64 30.08 16.37
CA ASN A 335 -15.81 31.25 17.23
C ASN A 335 -14.39 31.81 17.47
N ASN A 336 -14.19 33.09 17.12
CA ASN A 336 -12.90 33.77 17.15
C ASN A 336 -13.04 35.12 17.87
N GLU A 337 -13.18 35.08 19.19
CA GLU A 337 -13.42 36.26 20.02
C GLU A 337 -12.24 36.52 20.97
N LYS A 338 -11.79 37.77 21.02
CA LYS A 338 -10.91 38.34 22.04
C LYS A 338 -11.61 39.56 22.63
N THR A 339 -11.77 39.58 23.94
CA THR A 339 -12.26 40.74 24.68
C THR A 339 -11.11 41.38 25.43
N ARG A 340 -10.84 42.65 25.17
CA ARG A 340 -9.82 43.45 25.85
C ARG A 340 -10.48 44.35 26.87
N TYR A 341 -10.10 44.23 28.12
CA TYR A 341 -10.47 45.13 29.20
C TYR A 341 -9.32 46.08 29.46
N THR A 342 -9.58 47.39 29.43
CA THR A 342 -8.59 48.42 29.77
C THR A 342 -9.08 49.20 30.98
N ASN A 343 -8.34 49.14 32.08
CA ASN A 343 -8.59 49.98 33.24
C ASN A 343 -7.64 51.19 33.19
N ARG A 344 -8.21 52.38 32.99
CA ARG A 344 -7.51 53.67 33.08
C ARG A 344 -8.21 54.54 34.12
N TYR A 345 -7.53 54.80 35.23
CA TYR A 345 -8.02 55.68 36.29
C TYR A 345 -9.39 55.27 36.88
N GLY A 346 -9.67 53.96 36.95
CA GLY A 346 -10.94 53.44 37.48
C GLY A 346 -12.06 53.30 36.44
N THR A 347 -11.86 53.84 35.22
CA THR A 347 -12.76 53.60 34.09
C THR A 347 -12.33 52.33 33.36
N ILE A 348 -13.24 51.36 33.27
CA ILE A 348 -13.05 50.11 32.52
C ILE A 348 -13.69 50.28 31.14
N THR A 349 -12.90 50.10 30.08
CA THR A 349 -13.41 50.00 28.71
C THR A 349 -13.28 48.57 28.20
N GLU A 350 -14.31 48.09 27.50
CA GLU A 350 -14.34 46.78 26.84
C GLU A 350 -14.23 46.95 25.32
N GLU A 351 -13.30 46.23 24.69
CA GLU A 351 -13.16 46.18 23.24
C GLU A 351 -13.22 44.72 22.77
N LYS A 352 -14.09 44.41 21.80
CA LYS A 352 -14.19 43.09 21.19
C LYS A 352 -13.43 43.06 19.86
N LEU A 353 -12.50 42.14 19.75
CA LEU A 353 -11.58 41.95 18.64
C LEU A 353 -11.54 40.48 18.22
N PRO A 354 -11.09 40.15 17.00
CA PRO A 354 -10.80 38.77 16.65
C PRO A 354 -9.59 38.25 17.45
N ALA A 355 -9.65 37.02 17.98
CA ALA A 355 -8.51 36.39 18.65
C ALA A 355 -7.36 36.10 17.67
N ILE A 356 -7.70 35.73 16.43
CA ILE A 356 -6.76 35.55 15.32
C ILE A 356 -7.21 36.45 14.17
N PRO A 357 -6.40 37.45 13.75
CA PRO A 357 -6.73 38.28 12.60
C PRO A 357 -6.53 37.50 11.28
N ASN A 358 -7.34 37.84 10.28
CA ASN A 358 -7.26 37.32 8.90
C ASN A 358 -7.25 35.78 8.84
N LEU A 359 -8.39 35.20 9.22
CA LEU A 359 -8.59 33.75 9.21
C LEU A 359 -8.66 33.18 7.79
N ARG A 360 -8.12 31.98 7.63
CA ARG A 360 -8.41 31.10 6.49
C ARG A 360 -9.16 29.87 6.96
N ASN A 361 -10.04 29.37 6.09
CA ASN A 361 -10.92 28.25 6.39
C ASN A 361 -10.33 26.88 6.02
N TYR A 362 -9.10 26.86 5.52
CA TYR A 362 -8.43 25.66 5.05
C TYR A 362 -7.02 25.56 5.64
N GLU A 363 -6.70 24.41 6.22
CA GLU A 363 -5.35 24.06 6.66
C GLU A 363 -4.84 22.87 5.85
N GLN A 364 -3.57 22.91 5.49
CA GLN A 364 -2.86 21.77 4.91
C GLN A 364 -1.69 21.40 5.80
N GLY A 365 -1.41 20.12 5.91
CA GLY A 365 -0.33 19.63 6.74
C GLY A 365 0.22 18.29 6.32
N TYR A 366 1.20 17.86 7.10
CA TYR A 366 1.76 16.52 7.02
C TYR A 366 1.47 15.77 8.32
N ILE A 367 1.30 14.46 8.20
CA ILE A 367 1.14 13.56 9.33
C ILE A 367 2.18 12.46 9.32
N PHE A 368 2.58 12.07 10.52
CA PHE A 368 3.38 10.88 10.78
C PHE A 368 2.70 10.11 11.91
N GLY A 369 2.59 8.79 11.76
CA GLY A 369 1.95 7.96 12.76
C GLY A 369 2.63 6.61 12.94
N ILE A 370 2.43 6.04 14.11
CA ILE A 370 2.79 4.67 14.46
C ILE A 370 1.62 4.04 15.19
N GLY A 371 1.36 2.77 14.92
CA GLY A 371 0.26 2.08 15.57
C GLY A 371 0.37 0.58 15.48
N ALA A 372 -0.53 -0.09 16.18
CA ALA A 372 -0.66 -1.54 16.18
C ALA A 372 -2.11 -1.93 15.95
N LYS A 373 -2.32 -3.07 15.29
CA LYS A 373 -3.63 -3.69 15.12
C LYS A 373 -3.63 -5.10 15.70
N LYS A 374 -4.77 -5.49 16.26
CA LYS A 374 -5.08 -6.85 16.69
C LYS A 374 -6.50 -7.20 16.24
N ALA A 375 -6.62 -8.19 15.37
CA ALA A 375 -7.86 -8.56 14.70
C ALA A 375 -8.56 -7.32 14.09
N HIS A 376 -9.78 -7.02 14.50
CA HIS A 376 -10.57 -5.88 14.02
C HIS A 376 -10.19 -4.54 14.65
N TYR A 377 -9.38 -4.51 15.70
CA TYR A 377 -9.06 -3.29 16.44
C TYR A 377 -7.68 -2.74 16.07
N ALA A 378 -7.55 -1.42 16.02
CA ALA A 378 -6.25 -0.76 15.90
C ALA A 378 -6.13 0.43 16.84
N LEU A 379 -4.92 0.68 17.33
CA LEU A 379 -4.53 1.86 18.08
C LEU A 379 -3.46 2.62 17.29
N ASP A 380 -3.70 3.91 17.05
CA ASP A 380 -2.91 4.76 16.15
C ASP A 380 -2.52 6.07 16.85
N PHE A 381 -1.21 6.27 17.01
CA PHE A 381 -0.61 7.48 17.57
C PHE A 381 -0.08 8.34 16.44
N ARG A 382 -0.55 9.58 16.34
CA ARG A 382 -0.17 10.47 15.24
C ARG A 382 0.35 11.81 15.71
N PHE A 383 1.30 12.34 14.95
CA PHE A 383 1.71 13.71 14.97
C PHE A 383 1.30 14.38 13.66
N GLU A 384 0.66 15.54 13.75
CA GLU A 384 0.29 16.39 12.63
C GLU A 384 0.95 17.76 12.79
N LYS A 385 1.45 18.29 11.68
CA LYS A 385 1.87 19.69 11.58
C LYS A 385 1.16 20.35 10.41
N THR A 386 0.33 21.34 10.69
CA THR A 386 -0.37 22.13 9.66
C THR A 386 0.24 23.51 9.51
N ASN A 387 -0.03 24.13 8.36
CA ASN A 387 0.33 25.51 8.09
C ASN A 387 -0.46 26.53 8.95
N GLY A 388 -1.51 26.11 9.66
CA GLY A 388 -2.33 26.99 10.51
C GLY A 388 -3.61 27.55 9.89
N ILE A 389 -4.12 28.63 10.47
CA ILE A 389 -5.37 29.30 10.06
C ILE A 389 -5.24 30.81 9.91
N SER A 390 -4.06 31.41 10.09
CA SER A 390 -3.83 32.82 9.76
C SER A 390 -3.22 32.94 8.37
N SER A 391 -3.69 33.90 7.57
CA SER A 391 -3.09 34.26 6.28
C SER A 391 -1.93 35.25 6.42
N THR A 392 -1.81 35.95 7.54
CA THR A 392 -0.85 37.04 7.75
C THR A 392 0.38 36.62 8.54
N TYR A 393 0.24 35.68 9.47
CA TYR A 393 1.35 35.25 10.33
C TYR A 393 1.51 33.73 10.35
N LYS A 394 2.73 33.27 10.63
CA LYS A 394 3.03 31.85 10.82
C LYS A 394 2.23 31.31 12.00
N SER A 395 1.29 30.43 11.70
CA SER A 395 0.26 29.95 12.63
C SER A 395 0.26 28.41 12.71
N ASN A 396 1.43 27.80 12.62
CA ASN A 396 1.51 26.34 12.54
C ASN A 396 0.86 25.67 13.76
N PHE A 397 -0.09 24.77 13.51
CA PHE A 397 -0.61 23.89 14.56
C PHE A 397 0.20 22.60 14.59
N ASN A 398 0.55 22.17 15.81
CA ASN A 398 1.04 20.83 16.05
C ASN A 398 -0.03 20.06 16.81
N SER A 399 -0.51 18.96 16.25
CA SER A 399 -1.54 18.12 16.88
C SER A 399 -0.97 16.73 17.17
N PHE A 400 -1.23 16.21 18.36
CA PHE A 400 -1.00 14.81 18.72
C PHE A 400 -2.34 14.08 18.84
N TYR A 401 -2.43 12.88 18.27
CA TYR A 401 -3.64 12.06 18.31
C TYR A 401 -3.36 10.72 18.98
N ILE A 402 -4.36 10.23 19.70
CA ILE A 402 -4.51 8.83 20.08
C ILE A 402 -5.85 8.38 19.54
N LEU A 403 -5.84 7.48 18.56
CA LEU A 403 -7.03 7.02 17.86
C LEU A 403 -7.21 5.52 18.04
N ALA A 404 -8.43 5.09 18.29
CA ALA A 404 -8.87 3.71 18.22
C ALA A 404 -9.75 3.51 16.98
N CYS A 405 -9.48 2.47 16.21
CA CYS A 405 -10.20 2.14 14.99
C CYS A 405 -10.81 0.74 15.09
N TYR A 406 -11.98 0.54 14.48
CA TYR A 406 -12.59 -0.77 14.29
C TYR A 406 -12.74 -1.07 12.79
N SER A 407 -12.32 -2.26 12.36
CA SER A 407 -12.25 -2.69 10.96
C SER A 407 -13.35 -3.69 10.65
N PHE A 408 -14.20 -3.38 9.67
CA PHE A 408 -15.17 -4.32 9.09
C PHE A 408 -14.53 -5.23 8.04
#